data_AF-A0AAJ1U1G9-F1
#
_entry.id   AF-A0AAJ1U1G9-F1
#
_cell.length_a   1.000
_cell.length_b   1.000
_cell.length_c   1.000
_cell.angle_alpha   90.00
_cell.angle_beta   90.00
_cell.angle_gamma   90.00
#
_symmetry.space_group_name_H-M   'P 1'
#
loop_
_entity.id
_entity.type
_entity.pdbx_description
1 polymer ?
#
loop_
_entity_poly.entity_id
_entity_poly.type
_entity_poly.pdbx_seq_one_letter_code
_entity_poly.pdbx_strand_id
1 'polypeptide(L)'
;MVAVGLLGLSATGLTWSQHAGTHVTELRSALDWTTPAVVSDLTEPHAGADEHAHHHGSAGSGSGVGVDEDAPGVGWQAAWDAARAEGLTAAVEIKRPSSATATYVVSEIDRSWPVQVDAAAVDPASGEVVDVVRFEDYPFMAKLARWGVDVHMGSLFGLANQVALLGLGLAIVVMVVSGYRMWWLRRPTRGDRWAVGRPVRRGAWRSAPPVGLVGLALAAVAVGWFLPLLGVSLLAFLVVDLALAARARSRAA
;
A
#
# COMPACT_ATOMS: atom_id res chain seq x y z
N MET A 1 0.81 1.58 -22.29
CA MET A 1 1.25 2.67 -21.42
C MET A 1 0.30 2.88 -20.25
N VAL A 2 -0.96 3.29 -20.45
CA VAL A 2 -1.95 3.46 -19.35
C VAL A 2 -2.13 2.20 -18.50
N ALA A 3 -2.26 1.03 -19.13
CA ALA A 3 -2.41 -0.24 -18.41
C ALA A 3 -1.22 -0.58 -17.50
N VAL A 4 0.01 -0.27 -17.93
CA VAL A 4 1.22 -0.53 -17.13
C VAL A 4 1.26 0.40 -15.92
N GLY A 5 0.99 1.70 -16.13
CA GLY A 5 0.89 2.67 -15.04
C GLY A 5 -0.21 2.31 -14.04
N LEU A 6 -1.38 1.88 -14.54
CA LEU A 6 -2.48 1.39 -13.71
C LEU A 6 -2.08 0.18 -12.86
N LEU A 7 -1.43 -0.83 -13.46
CA LEU A 7 -1.00 -2.02 -12.73
C LEU A 7 0.05 -1.67 -11.66
N GLY A 8 1.01 -0.80 -11.97
CA GLY A 8 2.01 -0.34 -11.02
C GLY A 8 1.40 0.43 -9.85
N LEU A 9 0.50 1.39 -10.12
CA LEU A 9 -0.23 2.10 -9.06
C LEU A 9 -1.17 1.18 -8.28
N SER A 10 -1.79 0.20 -8.94
CA SER A 10 -2.64 -0.77 -8.23
C SER A 10 -1.81 -1.63 -7.27
N ALA A 11 -0.67 -2.16 -7.71
CA ALA A 11 0.19 -2.99 -6.87
C ALA A 11 0.66 -2.25 -5.61
N THR A 12 1.06 -0.99 -5.75
CA THR A 12 1.45 -0.11 -4.62
C THR A 12 0.25 0.37 -3.80
N GLY A 13 -0.93 0.50 -4.38
CA GLY A 13 -2.16 0.81 -3.65
C GLY A 13 -2.68 -0.37 -2.81
N LEU A 14 -2.45 -1.61 -3.28
CA LEU A 14 -2.88 -2.82 -2.58
C LEU A 14 -2.19 -3.02 -1.23
N THR A 15 -1.00 -2.45 -1.02
CA THR A 15 -0.30 -2.51 0.27
C THR A 15 -1.05 -1.76 1.38
N TRP A 16 -1.97 -0.86 1.03
CA TRP A 16 -2.83 -0.12 1.97
C TRP A 16 -4.18 -0.81 2.19
N SER A 17 -4.43 -1.93 1.51
CA SER A 17 -5.65 -2.71 1.70
C SER A 17 -5.59 -3.48 3.01
N GLN A 18 -6.70 -3.50 3.76
CA GLN A 18 -6.78 -4.26 5.01
C GLN A 18 -6.37 -5.75 4.84
N HIS A 19 -6.73 -6.40 3.73
CA HIS A 19 -6.45 -7.83 3.54
C HIS A 19 -5.20 -8.06 2.68
N ALA A 20 -5.12 -7.40 1.52
CA ALA A 20 -3.96 -7.57 0.64
C ALA A 20 -2.67 -7.00 1.27
N GLY A 21 -2.77 -5.91 2.05
CA GLY A 21 -1.64 -5.34 2.80
C GLY A 21 -1.10 -6.30 3.86
N THR A 22 -1.98 -7.00 4.59
CA THR A 22 -1.56 -8.04 5.55
C THR A 22 -0.80 -9.16 4.85
N HIS A 23 -1.31 -9.69 3.74
CA HIS A 23 -0.59 -10.72 2.98
C HIS A 23 0.75 -10.25 2.42
N VAL A 24 0.85 -8.98 2.00
CA VAL A 24 2.13 -8.37 1.60
C VAL A 24 3.09 -8.32 2.78
N THR A 25 2.62 -7.91 3.96
CA THR A 25 3.43 -7.80 5.18
C THR A 25 3.95 -9.18 5.61
N GLU A 26 3.08 -10.20 5.63
CA GLU A 26 3.44 -11.59 5.92
C GLU A 26 4.50 -12.12 4.95
N LEU A 27 4.32 -11.87 3.66
CA LEU A 27 5.27 -12.30 2.63
C LEU A 27 6.63 -11.60 2.79
N ARG A 28 6.63 -10.29 3.07
CA ARG A 28 7.86 -9.52 3.29
C ARG A 28 8.59 -10.01 4.53
N SER A 29 7.86 -10.30 5.61
CA SER A 29 8.43 -10.88 6.83
C SER A 29 9.00 -12.28 6.60
N ALA A 30 8.29 -13.15 5.89
CA ALA A 30 8.75 -14.52 5.61
C ALA A 30 9.98 -14.60 4.69
N LEU A 31 10.29 -13.51 3.98
CA LEU A 31 11.41 -13.42 3.03
C LEU A 31 12.52 -12.46 3.50
N ASP A 32 12.44 -11.94 4.73
CA ASP A 32 13.38 -10.94 5.29
C ASP A 32 13.52 -9.68 4.41
N TRP A 33 12.40 -9.21 3.84
CA TRP A 33 12.32 -8.02 2.99
C TRP A 33 11.80 -6.78 3.70
N THR A 34 11.62 -6.85 5.01
CA THR A 34 11.10 -5.77 5.84
C THR A 34 12.06 -4.59 5.90
N THR A 35 11.50 -3.42 6.19
CA THR A 35 12.29 -2.20 6.42
C THR A 35 13.02 -2.29 7.75
N PRO A 36 14.37 -2.14 7.78
CA PRO A 36 15.11 -2.08 9.04
C PRO A 36 14.64 -0.91 9.90
N ALA A 37 14.74 -1.05 11.22
CA ALA A 37 14.31 -0.05 12.18
C ALA A 37 15.30 0.05 13.32
N VAL A 38 15.41 1.26 13.87
CA VAL A 38 16.25 1.49 15.03
C VAL A 38 15.61 0.96 16.30
N VAL A 39 16.44 0.65 17.30
CA VAL A 39 15.98 0.26 18.65
C VAL A 39 15.07 1.34 19.24
N SER A 40 13.82 0.97 19.53
CA SER A 40 12.84 1.87 20.15
C SER A 40 12.66 1.68 21.65
N ASP A 41 13.14 0.56 22.19
CA ASP A 41 13.21 0.28 23.63
C ASP A 41 14.52 -0.45 23.95
N LEU A 42 15.25 0.07 24.93
CA LEU A 42 16.56 -0.44 25.34
C LEU A 42 16.53 -1.84 25.97
N THR A 43 15.35 -2.34 26.34
CA THR A 43 15.17 -3.66 26.96
C THR A 43 14.79 -4.75 25.97
N GLU A 44 14.35 -4.36 24.77
CA GLU A 44 13.91 -5.29 23.73
C GLU A 44 15.02 -5.50 22.69
N PRO A 45 15.14 -6.72 22.11
CA PRO A 45 16.01 -6.95 20.97
C PRO A 45 15.61 -6.09 19.76
N HIS A 46 16.54 -5.84 18.84
CA HIS A 46 16.23 -5.16 17.57
C HIS A 46 15.12 -5.93 16.83
N ALA A 47 13.90 -5.40 16.87
CA ALA A 47 12.79 -5.90 16.09
C ALA A 47 12.61 -5.02 14.85
N GLY A 48 12.42 -5.62 13.68
CA GLY A 48 12.10 -4.89 12.45
C GLY A 48 10.85 -4.02 12.64
N ALA A 49 10.79 -2.87 11.95
CA ALA A 49 9.64 -1.96 12.06
C ALA A 49 8.36 -2.64 11.59
N ASP A 50 7.28 -2.41 12.34
CA ASP A 50 5.95 -2.55 11.79
C ASP A 50 5.74 -1.43 10.74
N GLU A 51 5.71 -1.83 9.47
CA GLU A 51 5.63 -0.93 8.31
C GLU A 51 4.33 -0.09 8.29
N HIS A 52 3.33 -0.45 9.09
CA HIS A 52 2.08 0.28 9.25
C HIS A 52 1.98 1.12 10.53
N ALA A 53 2.97 1.05 11.42
CA ALA A 53 2.99 1.85 12.66
C ALA A 53 3.04 3.37 12.40
N HIS A 54 3.46 3.79 11.19
CA HIS A 54 3.52 5.20 10.80
C HIS A 54 2.19 5.79 10.30
N HIS A 55 1.13 4.99 10.14
CA HIS A 55 -0.17 5.46 9.62
C HIS A 55 -1.35 5.26 10.56
N HIS A 56 -1.18 4.49 11.63
CA HIS A 56 -2.13 4.51 12.75
C HIS A 56 -1.79 5.67 13.68
N GLY A 57 -2.04 6.89 13.18
CA GLY A 57 -2.23 8.03 14.06
C GLY A 57 -3.30 7.66 15.06
N SER A 58 -2.90 7.48 16.32
CA SER A 58 -3.83 7.37 17.43
C SER A 58 -4.75 8.58 17.36
N ALA A 59 -6.02 8.33 17.06
CA ALA A 59 -7.09 9.31 17.22
C ALA A 59 -7.33 9.52 18.72
N GLY A 60 -6.32 10.09 19.40
CA GLY A 60 -6.41 10.65 20.73
C GLY A 60 -6.82 12.11 20.59
N SER A 61 -8.13 12.35 20.73
CA SER A 61 -8.65 13.68 21.02
C SER A 61 -8.01 14.22 22.31
N GLY A 62 -7.26 15.32 22.21
CA GLY A 62 -6.62 15.94 23.39
C GLY A 62 -5.79 17.17 23.06
N SER A 63 -6.45 18.32 23.04
CA SER A 63 -5.98 19.67 23.39
C SER A 63 -4.49 19.88 23.75
N GLY A 64 -3.86 20.84 23.08
CA GLY A 64 -2.83 21.70 23.68
C GLY A 64 -1.44 21.63 23.04
N VAL A 65 -0.97 22.78 22.53
CA VAL A 65 0.47 23.11 22.47
C VAL A 65 0.93 23.29 23.92
N GLY A 66 1.06 22.17 24.62
CA GLY A 66 1.82 22.08 25.86
C GLY A 66 3.20 21.60 25.48
N VAL A 67 4.22 22.44 25.68
CA VAL A 67 5.58 21.93 25.84
C VAL A 67 5.54 21.20 27.17
N ASP A 68 5.16 19.93 27.17
CA ASP A 68 5.36 19.08 28.34
C ASP A 68 6.89 18.96 28.51
N GLU A 69 7.44 19.78 29.40
CA GLU A 69 8.82 19.73 29.89
C GLU A 69 9.13 18.39 30.59
N ASP A 70 8.12 17.56 30.84
CA ASP A 70 8.20 16.29 31.58
C ASP A 70 8.48 15.05 30.72
N ALA A 71 9.02 15.20 29.51
CA ALA A 71 9.63 14.03 28.85
C ALA A 71 10.83 13.59 29.70
N PRO A 72 10.91 12.32 30.14
CA PRO A 72 12.13 11.84 30.75
C PRO A 72 13.28 11.94 29.73
N GLY A 73 14.35 12.64 30.10
CA GLY A 73 15.63 12.58 29.39
C GLY A 73 16.22 13.92 28.91
N VAL A 74 17.21 13.80 28.02
CA VAL A 74 18.03 14.91 27.50
C VAL A 74 17.29 15.98 26.69
N GLY A 75 16.02 15.72 26.33
CA GLY A 75 15.19 16.62 25.54
C GLY A 75 15.37 16.47 24.02
N TRP A 76 14.40 16.97 23.26
CA TRP A 76 14.35 16.79 21.80
C TRP A 76 15.52 17.48 21.06
N GLN A 77 16.00 18.61 21.57
CA GLN A 77 17.11 19.35 20.95
C GLN A 77 18.42 18.58 21.07
N ALA A 78 18.71 17.99 22.25
CA ALA A 78 19.90 17.17 22.43
C ALA A 78 19.84 15.90 21.58
N ALA A 79 18.68 15.23 21.51
CA ALA A 79 18.48 14.08 20.62
C ALA A 79 18.69 14.44 19.14
N TRP A 80 18.21 15.62 18.72
CA TRP A 80 18.44 16.13 17.37
C TRP A 80 19.91 16.43 17.10
N ASP A 81 20.60 17.09 18.03
CA ASP A 81 22.01 17.43 17.87
C ASP A 81 22.89 16.17 17.83
N ALA A 82 22.55 15.14 18.62
CA ALA A 82 23.20 13.83 18.57
C ALA A 82 22.99 13.12 17.22
N ALA A 83 21.74 13.05 16.74
CA ALA A 83 21.43 12.45 15.43
C ALA A 83 22.11 13.22 14.27
N ARG A 84 22.22 14.55 14.36
CA ARG A 84 22.94 15.35 13.37
C ARG A 84 24.45 15.09 13.40
N ALA A 85 25.03 14.84 14.57
CA ALA A 85 26.43 14.44 14.68
C ALA A 85 26.70 13.10 13.96
N GLU A 86 25.71 12.22 13.93
CA GLU A 86 25.68 11.01 13.10
C GLU A 86 25.31 11.28 11.63
N GLY A 87 25.29 12.53 11.16
CA GLY A 87 25.12 12.83 9.74
C GLY A 87 23.68 12.78 9.21
N LEU A 88 22.66 12.65 10.07
CA LEU A 88 21.27 12.93 9.67
C LEU A 88 21.14 14.44 9.45
N THR A 89 20.98 14.83 8.19
CA THR A 89 21.05 16.24 7.76
C THR A 89 19.78 16.71 7.05
N ALA A 90 18.90 15.79 6.66
CA ALA A 90 17.63 16.09 6.04
C ALA A 90 16.60 16.68 7.04
N ALA A 91 15.40 16.97 6.54
CA ALA A 91 14.26 17.17 7.43
C ALA A 91 13.99 15.89 8.22
N VAL A 92 13.77 16.02 9.53
CA VAL A 92 13.54 14.88 10.43
C VAL A 92 12.20 14.95 11.15
N GLU A 93 11.69 13.78 11.49
CA GLU A 93 10.65 13.57 12.48
C GLU A 93 11.29 12.97 13.74
N ILE A 94 10.97 13.54 14.91
CA ILE A 94 11.50 13.08 16.19
C ILE A 94 10.34 12.53 17.02
N LYS A 95 10.37 11.22 17.27
CA LYS A 95 9.45 10.56 18.19
C LYS A 95 10.05 10.57 19.59
N ARG A 96 9.30 11.13 20.53
CA ARG A 96 9.66 11.19 21.96
C ARG A 96 9.53 9.79 22.60
N PRO A 97 10.40 9.45 23.56
CA PRO A 97 10.25 8.23 24.37
C PRO A 97 8.96 8.28 25.19
N SER A 98 8.24 7.16 25.21
CA SER A 98 6.99 7.00 25.98
C SER A 98 7.22 6.46 27.40
N SER A 99 8.43 6.01 27.70
CA SER A 99 8.85 5.42 28.99
C SER A 99 10.33 5.72 29.24
N ALA A 100 10.83 5.39 30.44
CA ALA A 100 12.25 5.56 30.78
C ALA A 100 13.20 4.61 30.02
N THR A 101 12.67 3.52 29.45
CA THR A 101 13.44 2.54 28.65
C THR A 101 13.32 2.78 27.14
N ALA A 102 12.33 3.57 26.71
CA ALA A 102 12.14 3.93 25.32
C ALA A 102 13.20 4.93 24.85
N THR A 103 13.59 4.85 23.57
CA THR A 103 14.56 5.78 22.97
C THR A 103 13.85 6.97 22.31
N TYR A 104 14.58 8.06 22.11
CA TYR A 104 14.21 9.02 21.07
C TYR A 104 14.48 8.39 19.71
N VAL A 105 13.49 8.38 18.82
CA VAL A 105 13.68 7.92 17.44
C VAL A 105 13.68 9.14 16.54
N VAL A 106 14.82 9.44 15.93
CA VAL A 106 15.00 10.53 14.98
C VAL A 106 15.07 9.91 13.59
N SER A 107 14.12 10.22 12.71
CA SER A 107 14.06 9.68 11.35
C SER A 107 14.03 10.79 10.32
N GLU A 108 14.88 10.69 9.30
CA GLU A 108 14.78 11.54 8.12
C GLU A 108 13.50 11.24 7.34
N ILE A 109 12.87 12.29 6.84
CA ILE A 109 11.57 12.22 6.15
C ILE A 109 11.62 12.73 4.71
N ASP A 110 12.81 12.98 4.16
CA ASP A 110 12.93 13.42 2.76
C ASP A 110 12.74 12.23 1.80
N ARG A 111 11.61 12.29 1.11
CA ARG A 111 11.17 11.24 0.18
C ARG A 111 11.45 11.58 -1.28
N SER A 112 12.08 12.73 -1.54
CA SER A 112 12.47 13.14 -2.88
C SER A 112 13.80 12.49 -3.27
N TRP A 113 14.07 12.35 -4.57
CA TRP A 113 15.32 11.77 -5.03
C TRP A 113 16.46 12.80 -4.94
N PRO A 114 17.62 12.47 -4.33
CA PRO A 114 17.96 11.21 -3.65
C PRO A 114 17.28 11.06 -2.28
N VAL A 115 16.71 9.88 -2.03
CA VAL A 115 15.92 9.61 -0.81
C VAL A 115 16.80 9.61 0.43
N GLN A 116 16.37 10.32 1.48
CA GLN A 116 17.04 10.41 2.78
C GLN A 116 16.03 10.01 3.86
N VAL A 117 16.18 8.77 4.33
CA VAL A 117 15.26 8.11 5.29
C VAL A 117 16.06 7.36 6.36
N ASP A 118 17.25 7.86 6.67
CA ASP A 118 18.08 7.33 7.75
C ASP A 118 17.37 7.55 9.09
N ALA A 119 17.66 6.70 10.07
CA ALA A 119 17.14 6.83 11.41
C ALA A 119 18.21 6.60 12.47
N ALA A 120 18.09 7.29 13.59
CA ALA A 120 18.94 7.12 14.76
C ALA A 120 18.07 6.97 16.02
N ALA A 121 18.46 6.06 16.90
CA ALA A 121 17.91 5.94 18.24
C ALA A 121 18.85 6.59 19.25
N VAL A 122 18.32 7.47 20.11
CA VAL A 122 19.09 8.17 21.13
C VAL A 122 18.57 7.79 22.51
N ASP A 123 19.47 7.40 23.41
CA ASP A 123 19.16 7.09 24.79
C ASP A 123 18.70 8.36 25.52
N PRO A 124 17.48 8.39 26.11
CA PRO A 124 17.00 9.55 26.83
C PRO A 124 17.85 9.91 28.06
N ALA A 125 18.52 8.96 28.71
CA ALA A 125 19.27 9.23 29.94
C ALA A 125 20.64 9.87 29.67
N SER A 126 21.39 9.32 28.71
CA SER A 126 22.75 9.76 28.39
C SER A 126 22.81 10.78 27.24
N GLY A 127 21.85 10.74 26.32
CA GLY A 127 21.90 11.47 25.05
C GLY A 127 22.83 10.84 24.02
N GLU A 128 23.34 9.63 24.28
CA GLU A 128 24.17 8.89 23.33
C GLU A 128 23.31 8.22 22.26
N VAL A 129 23.82 8.16 21.03
CA VAL A 129 23.20 7.41 19.95
C VAL A 129 23.49 5.93 20.16
N VAL A 130 22.44 5.13 20.33
CA VAL A 130 22.55 3.70 20.64
C VAL A 130 22.43 2.82 19.39
N ASP A 131 21.81 3.33 18.34
CA ASP A 131 21.62 2.61 17.08
C ASP A 131 21.38 3.59 15.91
N VAL A 132 21.85 3.21 14.72
CA VAL A 132 21.69 3.98 13.48
C VAL A 132 21.40 3.02 12.33
N VAL A 133 20.37 3.35 11.58
CA VAL A 133 19.93 2.61 10.40
C VAL A 133 20.01 3.54 9.18
N ARG A 134 20.73 3.10 8.15
CA ARG A 134 20.95 3.89 6.92
C ARG A 134 20.14 3.35 5.76
N PHE A 135 19.61 4.25 4.95
CA PHE A 135 18.92 3.86 3.71
C PHE A 135 19.84 3.07 2.77
N GLU A 136 21.13 3.37 2.75
CA GLU A 136 22.10 2.66 1.91
C GLU A 136 22.23 1.17 2.26
N ASP A 137 21.96 0.80 3.52
CA ASP A 137 22.04 -0.58 4.01
C ASP A 137 20.70 -1.33 3.87
N TYR A 138 19.65 -0.67 3.38
CA TYR A 138 18.34 -1.34 3.25
C TYR A 138 18.43 -2.50 2.25
N PRO A 139 17.75 -3.63 2.55
CA PRO A 139 17.55 -4.68 1.58
C PRO A 139 16.95 -4.10 0.29
N PHE A 140 17.37 -4.62 -0.87
CA PHE A 140 16.92 -4.11 -2.16
C PHE A 140 15.39 -4.09 -2.29
N MET A 141 14.70 -5.11 -1.75
CA MET A 141 13.24 -5.18 -1.78
C MET A 141 12.57 -4.16 -0.86
N ALA A 142 13.22 -3.73 0.22
CA ALA A 142 12.75 -2.62 1.06
C ALA A 142 12.92 -1.29 0.32
N LYS A 143 14.06 -1.07 -0.36
CA LYS A 143 14.29 0.11 -1.22
C LYS A 143 13.26 0.20 -2.35
N LEU A 144 12.99 -0.93 -3.02
CA LEU A 144 12.03 -1.00 -4.11
C LEU A 144 10.61 -0.69 -3.64
N ALA A 145 10.20 -1.23 -2.49
CA ALA A 145 8.91 -0.91 -1.89
C ALA A 145 8.82 0.58 -1.55
N ARG A 146 9.86 1.16 -0.95
CA ARG A 146 9.92 2.59 -0.61
C ARG A 146 9.81 3.47 -1.85
N TRP A 147 10.64 3.24 -2.86
CA TRP A 147 10.55 3.98 -4.13
C TRP A 147 9.19 3.79 -4.80
N GLY A 148 8.61 2.60 -4.76
CA GLY A 148 7.26 2.34 -5.28
C GLY A 148 6.21 3.21 -4.60
N VAL A 149 6.24 3.29 -3.27
CA VAL A 149 5.33 4.15 -2.49
C VAL A 149 5.58 5.63 -2.79
N ASP A 150 6.85 6.07 -2.84
CA ASP A 150 7.20 7.47 -3.12
C ASP A 150 6.84 7.89 -4.56
N VAL A 151 6.90 6.94 -5.52
CA VAL A 151 6.36 7.14 -6.87
C VAL A 151 4.83 7.26 -6.81
N HIS A 152 4.15 6.34 -6.13
CA HIS A 152 2.69 6.35 -6.01
C HIS A 152 2.15 7.64 -5.38
N MET A 153 2.83 8.13 -4.34
CA MET A 153 2.47 9.36 -3.61
C MET A 153 2.83 10.65 -4.36
N GLY A 154 3.61 10.57 -5.45
CA GLY A 154 3.99 11.77 -6.20
C GLY A 154 5.24 12.49 -5.68
N SER A 155 5.98 11.93 -4.72
CA SER A 155 7.09 12.63 -4.04
C SER A 155 8.47 12.35 -4.65
N LEU A 156 8.72 11.15 -5.17
CA LEU A 156 10.09 10.72 -5.53
C LEU A 156 10.81 11.65 -6.53
N PHE A 157 10.14 12.06 -7.61
CA PHE A 157 10.71 12.98 -8.61
C PHE A 157 10.04 14.37 -8.60
N GLY A 158 9.42 14.74 -7.47
CA GLY A 158 8.72 16.01 -7.31
C GLY A 158 7.71 16.28 -8.44
N LEU A 159 7.81 17.45 -9.06
CA LEU A 159 6.87 17.91 -10.08
C LEU A 159 6.77 16.95 -11.29
N ALA A 160 7.88 16.34 -11.71
CA ALA A 160 7.86 15.40 -12.83
C ALA A 160 6.97 14.18 -12.52
N ASN A 161 7.05 13.67 -11.29
CA ASN A 161 6.21 12.57 -10.84
C ASN A 161 4.73 12.99 -10.79
N GLN A 162 4.44 14.16 -10.22
CA GLN A 162 3.08 14.69 -10.11
C GLN A 162 2.40 14.89 -11.48
N VAL A 163 3.12 15.44 -12.46
CA VAL A 163 2.61 15.62 -13.82
C VAL A 163 2.35 14.27 -14.50
N ALA A 164 3.22 13.28 -14.29
CA ALA A 164 3.02 11.93 -14.82
C ALA A 164 1.78 11.26 -14.21
N LEU A 165 1.60 11.35 -12.89
CA LEU A 165 0.42 10.83 -12.19
C LEU A 165 -0.86 11.54 -12.61
N LEU A 166 -0.83 12.87 -12.77
CA LEU A 166 -1.96 13.64 -13.28
C LEU A 166 -2.34 13.18 -14.70
N GLY A 167 -1.37 13.04 -15.59
CA GLY A 167 -1.60 12.56 -16.95
C GLY A 167 -2.20 11.15 -16.97
N LEU A 168 -1.70 10.24 -16.13
CA LEU A 168 -2.25 8.91 -15.99
C LEU A 168 -3.69 8.94 -15.44
N GLY A 169 -3.95 9.76 -14.42
CA GLY A 169 -5.29 9.97 -13.86
C GLY A 169 -6.29 10.47 -14.89
N LEU A 170 -5.91 11.49 -15.68
CA LEU A 170 -6.74 12.00 -16.78
C LEU A 170 -7.00 10.93 -17.84
N ALA A 171 -6.00 10.12 -18.19
CA ALA A 171 -6.19 9.02 -19.13
C ALA A 171 -7.20 7.99 -18.63
N ILE A 172 -7.20 7.68 -17.33
CA ILE A 172 -8.17 6.79 -16.69
C ILE A 172 -9.58 7.41 -16.74
N VAL A 173 -9.71 8.69 -16.42
CA VAL A 173 -11.01 9.41 -16.50
C VAL A 173 -11.55 9.36 -17.93
N VAL A 174 -10.72 9.68 -18.92
CA VAL A 174 -11.10 9.62 -20.35
C VAL A 174 -11.52 8.20 -20.73
N MET A 175 -10.80 7.18 -20.27
CA MET A 175 -11.14 5.76 -20.52
C MET A 175 -12.51 5.40 -19.92
N VAL A 176 -12.77 5.76 -18.66
CA VAL A 176 -14.04 5.50 -17.97
C VAL A 176 -15.20 6.21 -18.68
N VAL A 177 -15.06 7.52 -18.92
CA VAL A 177 -16.07 8.34 -19.61
C VAL A 177 -16.33 7.80 -21.02
N SER A 178 -15.28 7.42 -21.75
CA SER A 178 -15.42 6.81 -23.08
C SER A 178 -16.12 5.47 -23.02
N GLY A 179 -15.85 4.65 -22.00
CA GLY A 179 -16.55 3.39 -21.75
C GLY A 179 -18.05 3.59 -21.55
N TYR A 180 -18.43 4.51 -20.65
CA TYR A 180 -19.84 4.87 -20.43
C TYR A 180 -20.49 5.49 -21.66
N ARG A 181 -19.78 6.37 -22.39
CA ARG A 181 -20.27 6.96 -23.64
C ARG A 181 -20.51 5.88 -24.69
N MET A 182 -19.57 4.95 -24.88
CA MET A 182 -19.74 3.83 -25.81
C MET A 182 -20.93 2.95 -25.42
N TRP A 183 -21.08 2.64 -24.14
CA TRP A 183 -22.24 1.91 -23.64
C TRP A 183 -23.54 2.67 -23.93
N TRP A 184 -23.60 3.97 -23.60
CA TRP A 184 -24.77 4.80 -23.84
C TRP A 184 -25.14 4.86 -25.31
N LEU A 185 -24.18 5.09 -26.21
CA LEU A 185 -24.44 5.18 -27.65
C LEU A 185 -24.80 3.84 -28.30
N ARG A 186 -24.32 2.72 -27.74
CA ARG A 186 -24.55 1.36 -28.28
C ARG A 186 -25.68 0.61 -27.57
N ARG A 187 -26.29 1.18 -26.54
CA ARG A 187 -27.39 0.52 -25.80
C ARG A 187 -28.57 0.25 -26.73
N PRO A 188 -29.16 -0.94 -26.73
CA PRO A 188 -30.38 -1.21 -27.48
C PRO A 188 -31.51 -0.26 -27.05
N THR A 189 -31.98 0.58 -27.97
CA THR A 189 -33.05 1.58 -27.73
C THR A 189 -34.44 1.11 -28.16
N ARG A 190 -34.56 -0.09 -28.75
CA ARG A 190 -35.83 -0.69 -29.20
C ARG A 190 -35.97 -2.13 -28.67
N GLY A 191 -37.02 -2.37 -27.87
CA GLY A 191 -37.39 -3.67 -27.30
C GLY A 191 -37.83 -3.60 -25.81
N ASP A 192 -38.61 -4.59 -25.36
CA ASP A 192 -39.23 -4.67 -24.01
C ASP A 192 -38.28 -5.06 -22.85
N ARG A 193 -37.01 -5.37 -23.13
CA ARG A 193 -36.06 -5.84 -22.11
C ARG A 193 -35.01 -4.78 -21.85
N TRP A 194 -34.85 -4.41 -20.58
CA TRP A 194 -33.83 -3.48 -20.11
C TRP A 194 -32.46 -3.91 -20.62
N ALA A 195 -31.84 -3.04 -21.42
CA ALA A 195 -30.80 -3.43 -22.35
C ALA A 195 -29.39 -3.38 -21.72
N VAL A 196 -29.18 -4.21 -20.71
CA VAL A 196 -27.83 -4.67 -20.38
C VAL A 196 -27.38 -5.57 -21.54
N GLY A 197 -26.17 -5.34 -22.06
CA GLY A 197 -25.67 -6.01 -23.27
C GLY A 197 -25.89 -7.53 -23.24
N ARG A 198 -26.04 -8.15 -24.42
CA ARG A 198 -26.29 -9.61 -24.49
C ARG A 198 -25.14 -10.35 -23.79
N PRO A 199 -25.43 -11.22 -22.80
CA PRO A 199 -24.39 -11.99 -22.14
C PRO A 199 -23.64 -12.86 -23.16
N VAL A 200 -22.37 -13.12 -22.89
CA VAL A 200 -21.53 -14.00 -23.70
C VAL A 200 -22.26 -15.33 -23.91
N ARG A 201 -22.28 -15.85 -25.14
CA ARG A 201 -22.97 -17.10 -25.47
C ARG A 201 -22.49 -18.22 -24.54
N ARG A 202 -23.44 -18.85 -23.84
CA ARG A 202 -23.16 -20.01 -22.99
C ARG A 202 -22.54 -21.13 -23.83
N GLY A 203 -21.53 -21.78 -23.27
CA GLY A 203 -20.77 -22.84 -23.96
C GLY A 203 -19.48 -22.38 -24.63
N ALA A 204 -19.17 -21.08 -24.67
CA ALA A 204 -17.88 -20.58 -25.19
C ALA A 204 -16.65 -21.20 -24.48
N TRP A 205 -16.82 -21.56 -23.20
CA TRP A 205 -15.81 -22.23 -22.39
C TRP A 205 -15.57 -23.69 -22.81
N ARG A 206 -16.55 -24.35 -23.45
CA ARG A 206 -16.42 -25.77 -23.89
C ARG A 206 -15.46 -25.94 -25.06
N SER A 207 -15.23 -24.88 -25.83
CA SER A 207 -14.26 -24.84 -26.93
C SER A 207 -12.87 -24.37 -26.51
N ALA A 208 -12.68 -23.98 -25.25
CA ALA A 208 -11.38 -23.53 -24.75
C ALA A 208 -10.50 -24.73 -24.35
N PRO A 209 -9.17 -24.63 -24.54
CA PRO A 209 -8.26 -25.69 -24.12
C PRO A 209 -8.33 -25.91 -22.59
N PRO A 210 -8.45 -27.16 -22.10
CA PRO A 210 -8.60 -27.45 -20.67
C PRO A 210 -7.49 -26.85 -19.80
N VAL A 211 -6.26 -26.83 -20.31
CA VAL A 211 -5.10 -26.22 -19.62
C VAL A 211 -5.32 -24.73 -19.37
N GLY A 212 -5.87 -24.01 -20.34
CA GLY A 212 -6.18 -22.58 -20.18
C GLY A 212 -7.28 -22.33 -19.15
N LEU A 213 -8.26 -23.23 -19.07
CA LEU A 213 -9.32 -23.16 -18.07
C LEU A 213 -8.79 -23.41 -16.66
N VAL A 214 -7.95 -24.43 -16.49
CA VAL A 214 -7.30 -24.74 -15.21
C VAL A 214 -6.40 -23.58 -14.79
N GLY A 215 -5.58 -23.04 -15.70
CA GLY A 215 -4.72 -21.90 -15.42
C GLY A 215 -5.51 -20.67 -14.98
N LEU A 216 -6.62 -20.34 -15.67
CA LEU A 216 -7.49 -19.25 -15.27
C LEU A 216 -8.16 -19.49 -13.91
N ALA A 217 -8.62 -20.71 -13.64
CA ALA A 217 -9.22 -21.07 -12.36
C ALA A 217 -8.22 -20.91 -11.21
N LEU A 218 -6.99 -21.40 -11.39
CA LEU A 218 -5.91 -21.23 -10.41
C LEU A 218 -5.58 -19.75 -10.19
N ALA A 219 -5.48 -18.97 -11.26
CA ALA A 219 -5.25 -17.52 -11.16
C ALA A 219 -6.40 -16.82 -10.42
N ALA A 220 -7.66 -17.17 -10.71
CA ALA A 220 -8.82 -16.60 -10.05
C ALA A 220 -8.88 -16.96 -8.55
N VAL A 221 -8.50 -18.20 -8.19
CA VAL A 221 -8.40 -18.63 -6.79
C VAL A 221 -7.27 -17.90 -6.07
N ALA A 222 -6.08 -17.79 -6.68
CA ALA A 222 -4.96 -17.07 -6.10
C ALA A 222 -5.27 -15.58 -5.89
N VAL A 223 -5.85 -14.93 -6.90
CA VAL A 223 -6.29 -13.52 -6.83
C VAL A 223 -7.41 -13.37 -5.80
N GLY A 224 -8.37 -14.28 -5.76
CA GLY A 224 -9.48 -14.24 -4.80
C GLY A 224 -9.05 -14.49 -3.36
N TRP A 225 -8.02 -15.31 -3.14
CA TRP A 225 -7.40 -15.50 -1.84
C TRP A 225 -6.63 -14.24 -1.41
N PHE A 226 -5.81 -13.67 -2.30
CA PHE A 226 -5.04 -12.46 -2.03
C PHE A 226 -5.91 -11.20 -1.88
N LEU A 227 -7.07 -11.17 -2.56
CA LEU A 227 -8.05 -10.09 -2.55
C LEU A 227 -9.44 -10.66 -2.15
N PRO A 228 -9.68 -10.97 -0.87
CA PRO A 228 -10.89 -11.68 -0.42
C PRO A 228 -12.21 -11.05 -0.88
N LEU A 229 -12.33 -9.72 -0.85
CA LEU A 229 -13.53 -9.02 -1.29
C LEU A 229 -13.78 -9.18 -2.80
N LEU A 230 -12.72 -9.17 -3.61
CA LEU A 230 -12.83 -9.48 -5.03
C LEU A 230 -13.23 -10.94 -5.22
N GLY A 231 -12.60 -11.88 -4.50
CA GLY A 231 -12.94 -13.30 -4.54
C GLY A 231 -14.41 -13.58 -4.21
N VAL A 232 -14.93 -12.98 -3.12
CA VAL A 232 -16.34 -13.12 -2.71
C VAL A 232 -17.27 -12.52 -3.76
N SER A 233 -16.95 -11.35 -4.33
CA SER A 233 -17.79 -10.74 -5.36
C SER A 233 -17.83 -11.57 -6.67
N LEU A 234 -16.71 -12.18 -7.07
CA LEU A 234 -16.64 -13.11 -8.20
C LEU A 234 -17.46 -14.38 -7.93
N LEU A 235 -17.37 -14.92 -6.71
CA LEU A 235 -18.16 -16.09 -6.31
C LEU A 235 -19.66 -15.78 -6.30
N ALA A 236 -20.06 -14.62 -5.77
CA ALA A 236 -21.45 -14.17 -5.79
C ALA A 236 -21.96 -14.01 -7.23
N PHE A 237 -21.16 -13.41 -8.12
CA PHE A 237 -21.51 -13.28 -9.53
C PHE A 237 -21.69 -14.66 -10.19
N LEU A 238 -20.80 -15.61 -9.92
CA LEU A 238 -20.88 -16.97 -10.43
C LEU A 238 -22.15 -17.69 -9.94
N VAL A 239 -22.48 -17.58 -8.66
CA VAL A 239 -23.71 -18.17 -8.08
C VAL A 239 -24.95 -17.59 -8.76
N VAL A 240 -25.00 -16.27 -8.96
CA VAL A 240 -26.12 -15.60 -9.65
C VAL A 240 -26.23 -16.08 -11.11
N ASP A 241 -25.13 -16.15 -11.86
CA ASP A 241 -25.17 -16.63 -13.24
C ASP A 241 -25.66 -18.09 -13.33
N LEU A 242 -25.18 -18.96 -12.43
CA LEU A 242 -25.61 -20.36 -12.35
C LEU A 242 -27.10 -20.50 -11.96
N ALA A 243 -27.59 -19.69 -11.02
CA ALA A 243 -28.99 -19.68 -10.61
C ALA A 243 -29.91 -19.22 -11.75
N LEU A 244 -29.55 -18.14 -12.44
CA LEU A 244 -30.25 -17.68 -13.64
C LEU A 244 -30.18 -18.74 -14.75
N ALA A 245 -29.08 -19.49 -14.86
CA ALA A 245 -28.94 -20.58 -15.80
C ALA A 245 -29.85 -21.78 -15.51
N ALA A 246 -29.95 -22.17 -14.25
CA ALA A 246 -30.86 -23.22 -13.81
C ALA A 246 -32.31 -22.82 -14.11
N ARG A 247 -32.72 -21.59 -13.75
CA ARG A 247 -34.08 -21.07 -13.98
C ARG A 247 -34.45 -20.96 -15.46
N ALA A 248 -33.48 -20.62 -16.32
CA ALA A 248 -33.74 -20.56 -17.76
C ALA A 248 -33.93 -21.97 -18.36
N ARG A 249 -33.14 -22.96 -17.93
CA ARG A 249 -33.27 -24.36 -18.37
C ARG A 249 -34.61 -24.96 -17.91
N SER A 250 -35.01 -24.72 -16.66
CA SER A 250 -36.28 -25.22 -16.12
C SER A 250 -37.53 -24.61 -16.77
N ARG A 251 -37.40 -23.48 -17.46
CA ARG A 251 -38.50 -22.85 -18.24
C ARG A 251 -38.56 -23.32 -19.70
N ALA A 252 -37.51 -23.98 -20.17
CA ALA A 252 -37.37 -24.46 -21.54
C ALA A 252 -37.61 -25.98 -21.68
N ALA A 253 -37.55 -26.70 -20.55
CA ALA A 253 -38.01 -28.09 -20.42
C ALA A 253 -39.49 -28.09 -20.03
#